data_AF-A0A661CYZ1-F1
#
_entry.id   AF-A0A661CYZ1-F1
#
_cell.length_a   1.000
_cell.length_b   1.000
_cell.length_c   1.000
_cell.angle_alpha   90.00
_cell.angle_beta   90.00
_cell.angle_gamma   90.00
#
_symmetry.space_group_name_H-M   'P 1'
#
loop_
_entity.id
_entity.type
_entity.pdbx_description
1 polymer ?
#
loop_
_entity_poly.entity_id
_entity_poly.type
_entity_poly.pdbx_seq_one_letter_code
_entity_poly.pdbx_strand_id
1 'polypeptide(L)' 'MNEQLERFARDTLKNGLTQCTDGEVLRFKRMYSHKGFGKSTDAVVDDIPTDRLDWAMQQVQRTLDNRTK' A
#
# COMPACT_ATOMS: atom_id res chain seq x y z
N MET A 1 -16.25 4.04 2.43
CA MET A 1 -15.93 2.92 3.35
C MET A 1 -16.32 3.37 4.75
N ASN A 2 -16.77 2.49 5.64
CA ASN A 2 -16.90 2.88 7.06
C ASN A 2 -15.50 2.90 7.72
N GLU A 3 -15.36 3.53 8.87
CA GLU A 3 -14.06 3.71 9.54
C GLU A 3 -13.37 2.37 9.86
N GLN A 4 -14.15 1.35 10.21
CA GLN A 4 -13.64 0.01 10.54
C GLN A 4 -13.02 -0.67 9.32
N LEU A 5 -13.70 -0.63 8.17
CA LEU A 5 -13.20 -1.20 6.93
C LEU A 5 -12.01 -0.40 6.38
N GLU A 6 -12.01 0.92 6.56
CA GLU A 6 -10.86 1.75 6.20
C GLU A 6 -9.61 1.36 6.99
N ARG A 7 -9.76 1.22 8.32
CA ARG A 7 -8.67 0.80 9.19
C ARG A 7 -8.16 -0.59 8.79
N PHE A 8 -9.07 -1.53 8.56
CA PHE A 8 -8.71 -2.88 8.10
C PHE A 8 -7.93 -2.84 6.78
N ALA A 9 -8.34 -2.01 5.82
CA ALA A 9 -7.66 -1.86 4.54
C ALA A 9 -6.24 -1.30 4.71
N ARG A 10 -6.08 -0.26 5.54
CA ARG A 10 -4.76 0.34 5.84
C ARG A 10 -3.85 -0.66 6.56
N ASP A 11 -4.36 -1.40 7.53
CA ASP A 11 -3.59 -2.43 8.26
C ASP A 11 -3.18 -3.58 7.31
N THR A 12 -4.07 -4.00 6.43
CA THR A 12 -3.78 -5.03 5.41
C THR A 12 -2.70 -4.56 4.44
N LEU A 13 -2.76 -3.30 4.00
CA LEU A 13 -1.74 -2.70 3.15
C LEU A 13 -0.36 -2.67 3.83
N LYS A 14 -0.30 -2.22 5.09
CA LYS A 14 0.95 -2.18 5.86
C LYS A 14 1.56 -3.58 5.99
N ASN A 15 0.74 -4.58 6.35
CA ASN A 15 1.18 -5.98 6.46
C ASN A 15 1.58 -6.62 5.11
N GLY A 16 0.93 -6.23 4.01
CA GLY A 16 1.31 -6.69 2.68
C GLY A 16 2.65 -6.09 2.24
N LEU A 17 2.84 -4.79 2.49
CA LEU A 17 4.07 -4.08 2.12
C LEU A 17 5.29 -4.54 2.93
N THR A 18 5.12 -5.04 4.16
CA THR A 18 6.22 -5.67 4.92
C THR A 18 6.70 -6.98 4.30
N GLN A 19 5.88 -7.62 3.46
CA GLN A 19 6.26 -8.84 2.73
C GLN A 19 6.88 -8.52 1.37
N CYS A 20 6.69 -7.31 0.86
CA CYS A 20 7.30 -6.83 -0.37
C CYS A 20 8.79 -6.55 -0.20
N THR A 21 9.54 -6.67 -1.30
CA THR A 21 10.94 -6.23 -1.37
C THR A 21 11.06 -4.70 -1.39
N ASP A 22 12.24 -4.17 -1.06
CA ASP A 22 12.49 -2.73 -1.09
C ASP A 22 12.18 -2.09 -2.46
N GLY A 23 12.46 -2.80 -3.56
CA GLY A 23 12.15 -2.33 -4.91
C GLY A 23 10.65 -2.23 -5.20
N GLU A 24 9.87 -3.18 -4.69
CA GLU A 24 8.41 -3.20 -4.80
C GLU A 24 7.77 -2.14 -3.91
N VAL A 25 8.25 -2.00 -2.68
CA VAL A 25 7.82 -0.92 -1.76
C VAL A 25 8.15 0.44 -2.37
N LEU A 26 9.33 0.61 -2.99
CA LEU A 26 9.68 1.85 -3.67
C LEU A 26 8.75 2.14 -4.86
N ARG A 27 8.37 1.11 -5.63
CA ARG A 27 7.40 1.24 -6.72
C ARG A 27 6.03 1.65 -6.20
N PHE A 28 5.56 1.04 -5.12
CA PHE A 28 4.31 1.42 -4.46
C PHE A 28 4.36 2.88 -3.96
N LYS A 29 5.44 3.26 -3.27
CA LYS A 29 5.65 4.64 -2.82
C LYS A 29 5.61 5.65 -3.97
N ARG A 30 6.19 5.33 -5.13
CA ARG A 30 6.15 6.20 -6.32
C ARG A 30 4.73 6.42 -6.85
N MET A 31 3.82 5.46 -6.69
CA MET A 31 2.43 5.56 -7.14
C MET A 31 1.59 6.49 -6.25
N TYR A 32 1.81 6.47 -4.94
CA TYR A 32 0.97 7.18 -3.97
C TYR A 32 1.64 8.41 -3.34
N SER A 33 2.96 8.53 -3.44
CA SER A 33 3.73 9.65 -2.89
C SER A 33 4.52 10.38 -3.98
N HIS A 34 3.79 11.15 -4.80
CA HIS A 34 4.40 11.94 -5.89
C HIS A 34 5.31 13.09 -5.40
N LYS A 35 5.15 13.53 -4.14
CA LYS A 35 5.90 14.66 -3.58
C LYS A 35 6.73 14.31 -2.32
N GLY A 36 6.77 13.04 -1.91
CA GLY A 36 7.28 12.64 -0.60
C GLY A 36 8.11 11.36 -0.64
N PHE A 37 9.25 11.37 -1.33
CA PHE A 37 10.20 10.24 -1.32
C PHE A 37 10.77 9.93 0.07
N GLY A 38 10.74 10.89 0.99
CA GLY A 38 11.19 10.73 2.38
C GLY A 38 10.14 10.19 3.34
N LYS A 39 8.90 9.94 2.91
CA LYS A 39 7.85 9.42 3.79
C LYS A 39 8.06 7.92 4.09
N SER A 40 7.77 7.53 5.32
CA SER A 40 7.68 6.12 5.70
C SER A 40 6.56 5.44 4.89
N THR A 41 6.66 4.12 4.72
CA THR A 41 5.63 3.35 4.01
C THR A 41 4.27 3.53 4.66
N ASP A 42 4.22 3.55 5.99
CA ASP A 42 3.00 3.75 6.76
C ASP A 42 2.37 5.11 6.49
N ALA A 43 3.16 6.18 6.48
CA ALA A 43 2.66 7.52 6.17
C ALA A 43 2.12 7.60 4.75
N VAL A 44 2.75 6.89 3.80
CA VAL A 44 2.24 6.81 2.43
C VAL A 44 0.89 6.07 2.39
N VAL A 45 0.73 4.99 3.16
CA VAL A 45 -0.55 4.27 3.26
C VAL A 45 -1.62 5.12 3.93
N ASP A 46 -1.29 5.87 4.97
CA ASP A 46 -2.22 6.74 5.69
C ASP A 46 -2.69 7.93 4.83
N ASP A 47 -1.85 8.40 3.90
CA ASP A 47 -2.21 9.43 2.93
C ASP A 47 -3.09 8.93 1.77
N ILE A 48 -3.30 7.61 1.63
CA ILE A 48 -4.14 7.07 0.55
C ILE A 48 -5.61 7.49 0.78
N PRO A 49 -6.25 8.13 -0.22
CA PRO A 49 -7.68 8.41 -0.19
C PRO A 49 -8.51 7.15 -0.04
N THR A 50 -9.59 7.19 0.75
CA THR A 50 -10.41 6.02 1.07
C THR A 50 -11.00 5.33 -0.17
N ASP A 51 -11.32 6.08 -1.22
CA ASP A 51 -11.79 5.58 -2.51
C ASP A 51 -10.72 4.78 -3.30
N ARG A 52 -9.44 4.95 -2.94
CA ARG A 52 -8.30 4.27 -3.59
C ARG A 52 -7.74 3.11 -2.77
N LEU A 53 -8.19 2.90 -1.54
CA LEU A 53 -7.67 1.84 -0.67
C LEU A 53 -7.90 0.45 -1.25
N ASP A 54 -9.07 0.18 -1.83
CA ASP A 54 -9.37 -1.10 -2.48
C ASP A 54 -8.42 -1.39 -3.65
N TRP A 55 -8.20 -0.38 -4.51
CA TRP A 55 -7.25 -0.48 -5.60
C TRP A 55 -5.83 -0.72 -5.10
N ALA A 56 -5.40 0.01 -4.06
CA ALA A 56 -4.09 -0.18 -3.46
C ALA A 56 -3.92 -1.60 -2.92
N MET A 57 -4.93 -2.16 -2.26
CA MET A 57 -4.90 -3.53 -1.76
C MET A 57 -4.74 -4.54 -2.89
N GLN A 58 -5.49 -4.40 -3.98
CA GLN A 58 -5.35 -5.26 -5.14
C GLN A 58 -3.95 -5.19 -5.76
N GLN A 59 -3.32 -4.00 -5.80
CA GLN A 59 -1.96 -3.85 -6.32
C GLN A 59 -0.94 -4.60 -5.45
N VAL A 60 -1.01 -4.44 -4.12
CA VAL A 60 -0.12 -5.14 -3.19
C VAL A 60 -0.31 -6.66 -3.31
N GLN A 61 -1.56 -7.13 -3.34
CA GLN A 61 -1.85 -8.56 -3.52
C GLN A 61 -1.27 -9.10 -4.83
N ARG A 62 -1.47 -8.40 -5.96
CA ARG A 62 -0.89 -8.81 -7.25
C ARG A 62 0.63 -8.85 -7.24
N THR A 63 1.27 -7.91 -6.56
CA THR A 63 2.73 -7.92 -6.40
C THR A 63 3.19 -9.16 -5.65
N LEU A 64 2.51 -9.52 -4.55
CA LEU A 64 2.80 -10.73 -3.80
C LEU A 64 2.54 -11.99 -4.64
N ASP A 65 1.41 -12.07 -5.34
CA ASP A 65 1.06 -13.22 -6.18
C ASP A 65 2.11 -13.48 -7.27
N ASN A 66 2.55 -12.42 -7.95
CA ASN A 66 3.56 -12.50 -9.02
C ASN A 66 4.94 -12.93 -8.53
N ARG A 67 5.22 -12.85 -7.22
CA ARG A 67 6.47 -13.35 -6.63
C ARG A 67 6.47 -14.86 -6.45
N THR A 68 5.29 -15.47 -6.41
CA THR A 68 5.09 -16.91 -6.19
C THR A 68 4.98 -17.71 -7.49
N LYS A 69 5.03 -17.04 -8.65
CA LYS A 69 5.06 -17.63 -9.99
C LYS A 69 6.46 -17.60 -10.58
#